data_AF-A0A9P8GFU8-F1
#
_entry.id   AF-A0A9P8GFU8-F1
#
_cell.length_a   1.000
_cell.length_b   1.000
_cell.length_c   1.000
_cell.angle_alpha   90.00
_cell.angle_beta   90.00
_cell.angle_gamma   90.00
#
_symmetry.space_group_name_H-M   'P 1'
#
loop_
_entity.id
_entity.type
_entity.pdbx_description
1 polymer ?
#
loop_
_entity_poly.entity_id
_entity_poly.type
_entity_poly.pdbx_seq_one_letter_code
_entity_poly.pdbx_strand_id
1 'polypeptide(L)'
;MYTPIALLAASAGLASAATSYKASFTQYGSTDTWGSGNCNVATTACGFYTSPGYSAAVSQNEFGVGDGAGAGPACGTCWKLTASTDSSGNKKSFGGPIVVQVTNLCPADSNPLCAQNGLSGTNQYGANLNFDLCIDSGASAALFGSTGVGLAVGSAEQVDCSEWSGKVVH
;
A
#
# COMPACT_ATOMS: atom_id res chain seq x y z
N MET A 1 -48.83 -36.71 12.25
CA MET A 1 -47.37 -36.70 12.06
C MET A 1 -47.02 -35.39 11.37
N TYR A 2 -46.42 -34.45 12.08
CA TYR A 2 -46.09 -33.11 11.58
C TYR A 2 -44.60 -33.09 11.19
N THR A 3 -44.31 -32.92 9.91
CA THR A 3 -42.95 -32.76 9.38
C THR A 3 -42.56 -31.29 9.48
N PRO A 4 -41.49 -30.90 10.18
CA PRO A 4 -41.06 -29.52 10.20
C PRO A 4 -40.31 -29.18 8.91
N ILE A 5 -40.71 -28.09 8.26
CA ILE A 5 -40.01 -27.49 7.12
C ILE A 5 -38.79 -26.76 7.67
N ALA A 6 -37.59 -27.25 7.35
CA ALA A 6 -36.34 -26.57 7.65
C ALA A 6 -36.19 -25.36 6.71
N LEU A 7 -36.27 -24.15 7.26
CA LEU A 7 -35.89 -22.92 6.59
C LEU A 7 -34.36 -22.89 6.45
N LEU A 8 -33.84 -23.14 5.24
CA LEU A 8 -32.47 -22.75 4.89
C LEU A 8 -32.42 -21.23 4.77
N ALA A 9 -31.85 -20.57 5.78
CA ALA A 9 -31.44 -19.17 5.66
C ALA A 9 -30.21 -19.11 4.74
N ALA A 10 -30.41 -18.67 3.50
CA ALA A 10 -29.31 -18.30 2.62
C ALA A 10 -28.70 -16.98 3.11
N SER A 11 -27.56 -17.06 3.80
CA SER A 11 -26.74 -15.90 4.12
C SER A 11 -26.09 -15.37 2.84
N ALA A 12 -26.74 -14.42 2.18
CA ALA A 12 -26.11 -13.62 1.13
C ALA A 12 -25.02 -12.76 1.79
N GLY A 13 -23.76 -13.20 1.69
CA GLY A 13 -22.62 -12.40 2.07
C GLY A 13 -22.60 -11.14 1.20
N LEU A 14 -22.77 -9.98 1.83
CA LEU A 14 -22.49 -8.69 1.21
C LEU A 14 -21.00 -8.66 0.89
N ALA A 15 -20.63 -8.94 -0.36
CA ALA A 15 -19.32 -8.60 -0.86
C ALA A 15 -19.20 -7.07 -0.80
N SER A 16 -18.52 -6.57 0.23
CA SER A 16 -18.15 -5.16 0.30
C SER A 16 -17.30 -4.87 -0.93
N ALA A 17 -17.76 -3.98 -1.80
CA ALA A 17 -16.97 -3.56 -2.95
C ALA A 17 -15.67 -2.94 -2.40
N ALA A 18 -14.53 -3.55 -2.69
CA ALA A 18 -13.23 -3.03 -2.29
C ALA A 18 -13.10 -1.60 -2.84
N THR A 19 -12.86 -0.64 -1.95
CA THR A 19 -12.72 0.76 -2.37
C THR A 19 -11.40 0.90 -3.13
N SER A 20 -11.48 1.30 -4.40
CA SER A 20 -10.33 1.52 -5.27
C SER A 20 -10.00 3.00 -5.31
N TYR A 21 -8.74 3.34 -5.03
CA TYR A 21 -8.23 4.71 -5.06
C TYR A 21 -7.25 4.88 -6.22
N LYS A 22 -7.18 6.09 -6.76
CA LYS A 22 -6.05 6.48 -7.59
C LYS A 22 -4.83 6.68 -6.68
N ALA A 23 -3.73 6.02 -6.98
CA ALA A 23 -2.53 6.03 -6.15
C ALA A 23 -1.28 6.40 -6.97
N SER A 24 -0.33 7.06 -6.31
CA SER A 24 1.04 7.20 -6.78
C SER A 24 1.94 6.22 -6.04
N PHE A 25 3.00 5.81 -6.70
CA PHE A 25 3.94 4.82 -6.21
C PHE A 25 5.36 5.38 -6.33
N THR A 26 6.08 5.36 -5.22
CA THR A 26 7.51 5.69 -5.15
C THR A 26 8.27 4.52 -4.53
N GLN A 27 9.56 4.70 -4.25
CA GLN A 27 10.38 3.70 -3.59
C GLN A 27 11.33 4.36 -2.59
N TYR A 28 11.61 3.64 -1.50
CA TYR A 28 12.58 4.02 -0.49
C TYR A 28 13.29 2.79 0.06
N GLY A 29 14.50 2.96 0.57
CA GLY A 29 15.28 1.88 1.18
C GLY A 29 16.77 2.00 0.91
N SER A 30 17.52 0.96 1.29
CA SER A 30 19.00 0.98 1.38
C SER A 30 19.77 1.34 0.12
N THR A 31 19.13 1.31 -1.05
CA THR A 31 19.76 1.59 -2.35
C THR A 31 19.10 2.74 -3.10
N ASP A 32 18.25 3.53 -2.44
CA ASP A 32 17.71 4.73 -3.06
C ASP A 32 18.77 5.84 -3.23
N THR A 33 18.46 6.82 -4.07
CA THR A 33 19.36 7.94 -4.36
C THR A 33 19.38 9.03 -3.29
N TRP A 34 18.52 8.92 -2.28
CA TRP A 34 18.32 9.92 -1.22
C TRP A 34 19.03 9.52 0.08
N GLY A 35 19.66 8.35 0.10
CA GLY A 35 20.40 7.85 1.25
C GLY A 35 19.50 7.34 2.37
N SER A 36 18.29 6.88 2.05
CA SER A 36 17.43 6.25 3.04
C SER A 36 18.11 5.00 3.62
N GLY A 37 17.89 4.76 4.90
CA GLY A 37 18.27 3.51 5.54
C GLY A 37 17.46 2.32 5.02
N ASN A 38 17.76 1.14 5.55
CA ASN A 38 16.97 -0.07 5.29
C ASN A 38 15.50 0.15 5.73
N CYS A 39 14.56 -0.01 4.81
CA CYS A 39 13.12 0.17 5.06
C CYS A 39 12.42 -1.05 5.68
N ASN A 40 13.09 -2.21 5.72
CA ASN A 40 12.55 -3.48 6.18
C ASN A 40 13.12 -3.85 7.55
N VAL A 41 12.83 -3.01 8.56
CA VAL A 41 13.37 -3.10 9.92
C VAL A 41 12.29 -2.83 10.96
N ALA A 42 12.47 -3.30 12.20
CA ALA A 42 11.48 -3.16 13.27
C ALA A 42 11.22 -1.71 13.73
N THR A 43 12.08 -0.75 13.35
CA THR A 43 11.93 0.68 13.70
C THR A 43 11.02 1.44 12.75
N THR A 44 10.31 0.77 11.84
CA THR A 44 9.22 1.38 11.07
C THR A 44 8.12 1.93 12.00
N ALA A 45 7.28 2.84 11.50
CA ALA A 45 6.22 3.45 12.30
C ALA A 45 5.23 2.42 12.91
N CYS A 46 5.06 1.26 12.26
CA CYS A 46 4.21 0.19 12.80
C CYS A 46 4.90 -0.72 13.83
N GLY A 47 6.22 -0.60 14.03
CA GLY A 47 6.98 -1.41 14.98
C GLY A 47 7.20 -2.85 14.52
N PHE A 48 7.10 -3.13 13.22
CA PHE A 48 7.33 -4.45 12.64
C PHE A 48 7.75 -4.35 11.16
N TYR A 49 8.28 -5.43 10.62
CA TYR A 49 8.66 -5.54 9.21
C TYR A 49 8.26 -6.90 8.63
N THR A 50 8.56 -7.14 7.35
CA THR A 50 8.13 -8.35 6.64
C THR A 50 9.32 -9.16 6.16
N SER A 51 9.32 -10.48 6.38
CA SER A 51 10.38 -11.36 5.88
C SER A 51 9.91 -12.83 5.77
N PRO A 52 9.65 -13.35 4.55
CA PRO A 52 9.52 -12.60 3.29
C PRO A 52 8.21 -11.79 3.25
N GLY A 53 8.00 -11.03 2.18
CA GLY A 53 6.72 -10.38 1.86
C GLY A 53 6.85 -8.90 1.57
N TYR A 54 6.06 -8.39 0.62
CA TYR A 54 6.15 -7.01 0.18
C TYR A 54 5.55 -6.05 1.20
N SER A 55 6.24 -4.94 1.42
CA SER A 55 5.83 -3.89 2.35
C SER A 55 5.96 -2.49 1.75
N ALA A 56 5.18 -1.57 2.29
CA ALA A 56 5.19 -0.17 1.88
C ALA A 56 4.94 0.77 3.06
N ALA A 57 5.41 2.01 2.91
CA ALA A 57 4.89 3.13 3.67
C ALA A 57 3.65 3.69 2.94
N VAL A 58 2.61 4.10 3.66
CA VAL A 58 1.43 4.74 3.05
C VAL A 58 1.34 6.21 3.46
N SER A 59 0.77 7.05 2.60
CA SER A 59 0.58 8.47 2.85
C SER A 59 -0.21 8.72 4.14
N GLN A 60 0.16 9.81 4.84
CA GLN A 60 -0.31 10.10 6.20
C GLN A 60 -1.83 10.14 6.34
N ASN A 61 -2.54 10.58 5.29
CA ASN A 61 -4.01 10.61 5.26
C ASN A 61 -4.65 9.23 5.42
N GLU A 62 -4.01 8.18 4.91
CA GLU A 62 -4.44 6.78 5.09
C GLU A 62 -3.78 6.16 6.32
N PHE A 63 -2.50 6.46 6.57
CA PHE A 63 -1.80 5.94 7.75
C PHE A 63 -2.55 6.27 9.05
N GLY A 64 -3.12 7.47 9.12
CA GLY A 64 -4.10 7.89 10.12
C GLY A 64 -3.53 8.62 11.32
N VAL A 65 -2.20 8.67 11.48
CA VAL A 65 -1.50 9.46 12.49
C VAL A 65 -0.27 10.14 11.90
N GLY A 66 0.19 11.22 12.54
CA GLY A 66 1.38 11.95 12.11
C GLY A 66 2.69 11.31 12.59
N ASP A 67 3.80 11.91 12.15
CA ASP A 67 5.14 11.48 12.54
C ASP A 67 5.35 11.49 14.07
N GLY A 68 6.11 10.51 14.58
CA GLY A 68 6.36 10.32 16.00
C GLY A 68 5.19 9.80 16.84
N ALA A 69 3.98 9.65 16.27
CA ALA A 69 2.81 9.14 17.00
C ALA A 69 2.78 7.60 17.16
N GLY A 70 3.68 6.88 16.48
CA GLY A 70 3.73 5.42 16.46
C GLY A 70 2.75 4.82 15.45
N ALA A 71 2.24 3.61 15.76
CA ALA A 71 1.42 2.84 14.85
C ALA A 71 0.05 3.50 14.60
N GLY A 72 -0.25 3.79 13.33
CA GLY A 72 -1.56 4.24 12.89
C GLY A 72 -2.51 3.08 12.57
N PRO A 73 -3.81 3.37 12.34
CA PRO A 73 -4.81 2.35 11.99
C PRO A 73 -4.50 1.58 10.70
N ALA A 74 -3.70 2.13 9.78
CA ALA A 74 -3.33 1.42 8.55
C ALA A 74 -2.29 0.32 8.77
N CYS A 75 -1.61 0.27 9.93
CA CYS A 75 -0.59 -0.72 10.20
C CYS A 75 -1.12 -2.15 10.05
N GLY A 76 -0.48 -2.93 9.18
CA GLY A 76 -0.85 -4.32 8.91
C GLY A 76 -1.95 -4.50 7.88
N THR A 77 -2.56 -3.42 7.36
CA THR A 77 -3.52 -3.52 6.26
C THR A 77 -2.81 -3.95 4.96
N CYS A 78 -3.54 -4.66 4.09
CA CYS A 78 -3.01 -5.16 2.83
C CYS A 78 -3.67 -4.47 1.64
N TRP A 79 -2.87 -4.16 0.63
CA TRP A 79 -3.29 -3.36 -0.52
C TRP A 79 -2.77 -3.96 -1.81
N LYS A 80 -3.68 -4.20 -2.76
CA LYS A 80 -3.35 -4.59 -4.12
C LYS A 80 -3.05 -3.34 -4.94
N LEU A 81 -1.82 -3.23 -5.43
CA LEU A 81 -1.30 -2.08 -6.16
C LEU A 81 -1.13 -2.44 -7.63
N THR A 82 -1.57 -1.56 -8.53
CA THR A 82 -1.39 -1.71 -9.98
C THR A 82 -0.85 -0.41 -10.57
N ALA A 83 0.36 -0.45 -11.13
CA ALA A 83 0.97 0.68 -11.82
C ALA A 83 0.52 0.74 -13.30
N SER A 84 0.22 1.93 -13.81
CA SER A 84 -0.32 2.13 -15.16
C SER A 84 0.50 3.10 -16.01
N THR A 85 0.92 4.23 -15.44
CA THR A 85 1.70 5.26 -16.14
C THR A 85 2.88 5.74 -15.32
N ASP A 86 3.89 6.31 -15.97
CA ASP A 86 4.90 7.13 -15.29
C ASP A 86 4.32 8.48 -14.84
N SER A 87 5.14 9.30 -14.17
CA SER A 87 4.80 10.64 -13.69
C SER A 87 4.39 11.63 -14.80
N SER A 88 4.74 11.36 -16.04
CA SER A 88 4.39 12.18 -17.22
C SER A 88 3.14 11.65 -17.93
N GLY A 89 2.51 10.60 -17.43
CA GLY A 89 1.31 9.99 -18.01
C GLY A 89 1.59 8.99 -19.13
N ASN A 90 2.85 8.61 -19.38
CA ASN A 90 3.16 7.63 -20.40
C ASN A 90 2.93 6.21 -19.86
N LYS A 91 2.28 5.36 -20.66
CA LYS A 91 2.18 3.93 -20.36
C LYS A 91 3.55 3.26 -20.45
N LYS A 92 3.85 2.38 -19.49
CA LYS A 92 5.08 1.57 -19.46
C LYS A 92 4.73 0.10 -19.22
N SER A 93 5.69 -0.79 -19.49
CA SER A 93 5.59 -2.21 -19.16
C SER A 93 6.00 -2.44 -17.71
N PHE A 94 5.16 -2.00 -16.77
CA PHE A 94 5.34 -2.25 -15.33
C PHE A 94 5.25 -3.75 -15.02
N GLY A 95 5.60 -4.12 -13.79
CA GLY A 95 5.32 -5.46 -13.26
C GLY A 95 3.81 -5.73 -13.14
N GLY A 96 3.47 -6.97 -12.78
CA GLY A 96 2.09 -7.34 -12.47
C GLY A 96 1.60 -6.66 -11.18
N PRO A 97 0.28 -6.71 -10.91
CA PRO A 97 -0.25 -6.28 -9.62
C PRO A 97 0.44 -7.01 -8.47
N ILE A 98 0.75 -6.28 -7.41
CA ILE A 98 1.32 -6.85 -6.18
C ILE A 98 0.38 -6.55 -5.02
N VAL A 99 0.43 -7.39 -3.98
CA VAL A 99 -0.18 -7.06 -2.70
C VAL A 99 0.95 -6.70 -1.74
N VAL A 100 0.84 -5.54 -1.10
CA VAL A 100 1.77 -5.09 -0.06
C VAL A 100 1.07 -5.04 1.30
N GLN A 101 1.83 -5.20 2.37
CA GLN A 101 1.37 -4.88 3.72
C GLN A 101 1.94 -3.53 4.17
N VAL A 102 1.10 -2.68 4.77
CA VAL A 102 1.54 -1.37 5.29
C VAL A 102 2.33 -1.58 6.58
N THR A 103 3.60 -1.19 6.56
CA THR A 103 4.52 -1.30 7.72
C THR A 103 5.00 0.06 8.22
N ASN A 104 4.83 1.13 7.43
CA ASN A 104 5.45 2.41 7.73
C ASN A 104 4.57 3.60 7.31
N LEU A 105 4.96 4.78 7.78
CA LEU A 105 4.34 6.06 7.45
C LEU A 105 5.15 6.78 6.37
N CYS A 106 4.47 7.31 5.36
CA CYS A 106 5.00 8.38 4.52
C CYS A 106 4.44 9.73 5.02
N PRO A 107 5.23 10.57 5.72
CA PRO A 107 4.74 11.75 6.41
C PRO A 107 4.41 12.90 5.45
N ALA A 108 3.40 13.70 5.78
CA ALA A 108 2.95 14.82 4.98
C ALA A 108 3.91 16.03 5.04
N ASP A 109 4.55 16.27 6.19
CA ASP A 109 5.29 17.51 6.49
C ASP A 109 6.58 17.69 5.65
N SER A 110 7.10 16.61 5.08
CA SER A 110 8.31 16.62 4.25
C SER A 110 8.13 16.00 2.87
N ASN A 111 6.95 15.44 2.57
CA ASN A 111 6.69 14.75 1.31
C ASN A 111 5.33 15.17 0.73
N PRO A 112 5.31 16.08 -0.28
CA PRO A 112 4.05 16.53 -0.90
C PRO A 112 3.31 15.41 -1.65
N LEU A 113 3.98 14.28 -1.95
CA LEU A 113 3.31 13.10 -2.51
C LEU A 113 2.41 12.42 -1.49
N CYS A 114 2.66 12.64 -0.20
CA CYS A 114 1.99 12.01 0.93
C CYS A 114 1.15 13.00 1.77
N ALA A 115 0.98 14.23 1.27
CA ALA A 115 0.29 15.33 1.94
C ALA A 115 -1.15 15.55 1.47
N GLN A 116 -1.85 14.49 1.06
CA GLN A 116 -3.25 14.58 0.63
C GLN A 116 -4.15 15.02 1.80
N ASN A 117 -5.09 15.93 1.52
CA ASN A 117 -6.09 16.35 2.50
C ASN A 117 -7.24 15.33 2.56
N GLY A 118 -7.10 14.32 3.42
CA GLY A 118 -8.03 13.20 3.52
C GLY A 118 -8.02 12.30 2.27
N LEU A 119 -8.97 11.36 2.19
CA LEU A 119 -9.05 10.39 1.09
C LEU A 119 -9.70 10.93 -0.18
N SER A 120 -10.37 12.08 -0.11
CA SER A 120 -10.94 12.79 -1.27
C SER A 120 -9.97 13.81 -1.89
N GLY A 121 -8.99 14.29 -1.12
CA GLY A 121 -7.89 15.12 -1.62
C GLY A 121 -6.94 14.33 -2.52
N THR A 122 -6.12 15.04 -3.29
CA THR A 122 -5.11 14.42 -4.16
C THR A 122 -3.78 15.17 -4.10
N ASN A 123 -2.69 14.47 -4.41
CA ASN A 123 -1.37 15.09 -4.61
C ASN A 123 -1.23 15.67 -6.04
N GLN A 124 -0.04 16.18 -6.36
CA GLN A 124 0.26 16.81 -7.66
C GLN A 124 0.08 15.90 -8.90
N TYR A 125 -0.02 14.57 -8.71
CA TYR A 125 -0.30 13.61 -9.78
C TYR A 125 -1.77 13.17 -9.81
N GLY A 126 -2.62 13.83 -9.03
CA GLY A 126 -4.03 13.50 -8.88
C GLY A 126 -4.27 12.16 -8.20
N ALA A 127 -3.36 11.72 -7.32
CA ALA A 127 -3.49 10.49 -6.56
C ALA A 127 -3.98 10.78 -5.13
N ASN A 128 -5.00 10.02 -4.70
CA ASN A 128 -5.59 10.10 -3.37
C ASN A 128 -4.67 9.54 -2.29
N LEU A 129 -3.86 8.54 -2.66
CA LEU A 129 -2.91 7.86 -1.80
C LEU A 129 -1.52 7.86 -2.44
N ASN A 130 -0.47 7.81 -1.62
CA ASN A 130 0.86 7.41 -2.08
C ASN A 130 1.33 6.18 -1.31
N PHE A 131 1.86 5.20 -2.03
CA PHE A 131 2.59 4.08 -1.44
C PHE A 131 4.07 4.22 -1.77
N ASP A 132 4.88 4.38 -0.75
CA ASP A 132 6.33 4.36 -0.88
C ASP A 132 6.81 2.92 -0.69
N LEU A 133 7.22 2.27 -1.77
CA LEU A 133 7.50 0.84 -1.80
C LEU A 133 8.85 0.57 -1.16
N CYS A 134 8.88 -0.37 -0.22
CA CYS A 134 10.14 -0.75 0.41
C CYS A 134 11.01 -1.54 -0.58
N ILE A 135 12.18 -1.00 -0.94
CA ILE A 135 13.16 -1.65 -1.80
C ILE A 135 13.67 -2.94 -1.15
N ASP A 136 13.93 -2.89 0.16
CA ASP A 136 14.52 -3.99 0.93
C ASP A 136 13.59 -5.20 1.11
N SER A 137 12.27 -5.04 0.89
CA SER A 137 11.31 -6.14 0.85
C SER A 137 11.07 -6.69 -0.57
N GLY A 138 11.66 -6.06 -1.59
CA GLY A 138 11.47 -6.40 -3.00
C GLY A 138 10.21 -5.80 -3.64
N ALA A 139 9.40 -5.04 -2.90
CA ALA A 139 8.13 -4.49 -3.37
C ALA A 139 8.31 -3.57 -4.60
N SER A 140 9.32 -2.70 -4.56
CA SER A 140 9.59 -1.79 -5.68
C SER A 140 9.95 -2.54 -6.96
N ALA A 141 10.88 -3.49 -6.89
CA ALA A 141 11.30 -4.28 -8.05
C ALA A 141 10.12 -5.07 -8.65
N ALA A 142 9.22 -5.57 -7.81
CA ALA A 142 8.05 -6.32 -8.25
C ALA A 142 7.03 -5.43 -8.98
N LEU A 143 6.75 -4.21 -8.50
CA LEU A 143 5.77 -3.32 -9.14
C LEU A 143 6.37 -2.56 -10.34
N PHE A 144 7.55 -1.98 -10.19
CA PHE A 144 8.17 -1.18 -11.26
C PHE A 144 8.83 -2.02 -12.34
N GLY A 145 9.20 -3.27 -12.05
CA GLY A 145 9.88 -4.14 -12.99
C GLY A 145 11.18 -3.51 -13.51
N SER A 146 11.43 -3.67 -14.82
CA SER A 146 12.63 -3.12 -15.49
C SER A 146 12.40 -1.74 -16.12
N THR A 147 11.38 -0.99 -15.69
CA THR A 147 10.98 0.25 -16.37
C THR A 147 11.95 1.42 -16.15
N GLY A 148 12.74 1.39 -15.08
CA GLY A 148 13.59 2.52 -14.66
C GLY A 148 12.80 3.74 -14.17
N VAL A 149 11.50 3.59 -13.93
CA VAL A 149 10.63 4.66 -13.44
C VAL A 149 10.82 4.84 -11.93
N GLY A 150 11.02 6.09 -11.49
CA GLY A 150 11.08 6.43 -10.07
C GLY A 150 9.75 6.81 -9.44
N LEU A 151 8.73 7.13 -10.25
CA LEU A 151 7.36 7.41 -9.82
C LEU A 151 6.35 6.90 -10.84
N ALA A 152 5.44 6.06 -10.39
CA ALA A 152 4.32 5.58 -11.20
C ALA A 152 2.98 6.04 -10.62
N VAL A 153 1.94 6.00 -11.45
CA VAL A 153 0.56 6.29 -11.09
C VAL A 153 -0.32 5.13 -11.54
N GLY A 154 -1.33 4.78 -10.73
CA GLY A 154 -2.28 3.74 -11.04
C GLY A 154 -3.35 3.61 -9.95
N SER A 155 -3.66 2.39 -9.54
CA SER A 155 -4.72 2.10 -8.57
C SER A 155 -4.23 1.32 -7.35
N ALA A 156 -4.87 1.58 -6.21
CA ALA A 156 -4.70 0.84 -4.97
C ALA A 156 -6.06 0.40 -4.44
N GLU A 157 -6.19 -0.88 -4.11
CA GLU A 157 -7.40 -1.48 -3.54
C GLU A 157 -7.04 -2.14 -2.22
N GLN A 158 -7.76 -1.78 -1.15
CA GLN A 158 -7.62 -2.50 0.11
C GLN A 158 -8.20 -3.90 -0.07
N VAL A 159 -7.44 -4.92 0.33
CA VAL A 159 -7.79 -6.33 0.19
C VAL A 159 -7.63 -7.06 1.52
N ASP A 160 -8.21 -8.25 1.61
CA ASP A 160 -7.94 -9.13 2.74
C ASP A 160 -6.48 -9.61 2.69
N CYS A 161 -5.81 -9.65 3.84
CA CYS A 161 -4.40 -10.05 3.91
C CYS A 161 -4.15 -11.53 3.54
N SER A 162 -5.18 -12.35 3.35
CA SER A 162 -5.05 -13.66 2.71
C SER A 162 -4.58 -13.59 1.24
N GLU A 163 -4.72 -12.43 0.58
CA GLU A 163 -4.13 -12.18 -0.75
C GLU A 163 -2.65 -11.79 -0.67
N TRP A 164 -2.16 -11.39 0.51
CA TRP A 164 -0.76 -11.06 0.73
C TRP A 164 0.06 -12.30 1.09
N SER A 165 1.24 -12.44 0.47
CA SER A 165 2.17 -13.54 0.77
C SER A 165 3.37 -13.01 1.54
N GLY A 166 3.57 -13.53 2.74
CA GLY A 166 4.71 -13.17 3.57
C GLY A 166 4.54 -13.54 5.04
N LYS A 167 5.45 -13.02 5.86
CA LYS A 167 5.41 -13.15 7.32
C LYS A 167 5.81 -11.83 7.98
N VAL A 168 5.06 -11.44 9.00
CA VAL A 168 5.42 -10.32 9.88
C VAL A 168 6.49 -10.74 10.89
N VAL A 169 7.46 -9.86 11.12
CA VAL A 169 8.50 -9.99 12.14
C VAL A 169 8.44 -8.77 13.06
N HIS A 170 8.35 -9.06 14.37
CA HIS A 170 8.35 -8.08 15.46
C HIS A 170 9.73 -8.00 16.11
#